data_AF-A0A7W5LXT5-F1
#
_entry.id   AF-A0A7W5LXT5-F1
#
_cell.length_a   1.000
_cell.length_b   1.000
_cell.length_c   1.000
_cell.angle_alpha   90.00
_cell.angle_beta   90.00
_cell.angle_gamma   90.00
#
_symmetry.space_group_name_H-M   'P 1'
#
loop_
_entity.id
_entity.type
_entity.pdbx_description
1 polymer ?
#
loop_
_entity_poly.entity_id
_entity_poly.type
_entity_poly.pdbx_seq_one_letter_code
_entity_poly.pdbx_strand_id
1 'polypeptide(L)'
;MQMGTVLTPSLVSIAASLSLLLLSSCSKDELADRKHACADYVKFEVLEKGDVERCIADQGTFMAAAENFSDRETENIYPILLEDTKRMALSSGRLDKASFKVLPSEITNPDPLTDEQPAMKWHVALDLSNVMFDAPTQEGDFKRDWWELTGERSEVKDDLWNLKIVGIGPHDFAGLETICQLLAYSEIARGCQARVYIDVDPDSNPGLPELAVMAVEFKAPTKEEVRQILLENEMLRWRPEAAS
;
A
#
# COMPACT_ATOMS: atom_id res chain seq x y z
N MET A 1 41.16 18.04 32.32
CA MET A 1 39.70 17.83 32.24
C MET A 1 39.25 18.27 30.85
N GLN A 2 38.87 17.33 30.00
CA GLN A 2 38.28 17.58 28.69
C GLN A 2 36.82 18.01 28.89
N MET A 3 36.43 19.15 28.31
CA MET A 3 35.03 19.49 28.07
C MET A 3 34.80 19.36 26.57
N GLY A 4 34.13 18.27 26.18
CA GLY A 4 33.65 18.07 24.82
C GLY A 4 32.58 19.10 24.51
N THR A 5 32.74 19.79 23.38
CA THR A 5 31.73 20.70 22.84
C THR A 5 30.63 19.84 22.22
N VAL A 6 29.47 19.82 22.87
CA VAL A 6 28.25 19.18 22.36
C VAL A 6 27.75 20.01 21.19
N LEU A 7 27.88 19.49 19.97
CA LEU A 7 27.19 20.02 18.80
C LEU A 7 25.71 19.69 18.95
N THR A 8 24.88 20.72 19.07
CA THR A 8 23.43 20.62 19.15
C THR A 8 22.82 20.24 17.78
N PRO A 9 21.72 19.46 17.75
CA PRO A 9 21.08 18.98 16.53
C PRO A 9 20.39 20.09 15.69
N SER A 10 20.40 21.33 16.17
CA SER A 10 19.80 22.49 15.49
C SER A 10 20.60 22.99 14.29
N LEU A 11 21.89 22.63 14.14
CA LEU A 11 22.73 23.09 13.02
C LEU A 11 22.59 22.24 11.76
N VAL A 12 22.22 20.95 11.88
CA VAL A 12 21.99 20.07 10.71
C VAL A 12 20.68 20.45 9.99
N SER A 13 19.68 20.89 10.75
CA SER A 13 18.40 21.35 10.19
C SER A 13 18.55 22.66 9.40
N ILE A 14 19.47 23.55 9.82
CA ILE A 14 19.72 24.82 9.14
C ILE A 14 20.46 24.58 7.81
N ALA A 15 21.40 23.63 7.74
CA ALA A 15 22.10 23.31 6.49
C ALA A 15 21.16 22.67 5.44
N ALA A 16 20.25 21.77 5.85
CA ALA A 16 19.22 21.23 4.96
C ALA A 16 18.22 22.30 4.51
N SER A 17 17.86 23.23 5.41
CA SER A 17 17.00 24.37 5.09
C SER A 17 17.65 25.37 4.14
N LEU A 18 18.97 25.59 4.24
CA LEU A 18 19.71 26.49 3.35
C LEU A 18 19.87 25.93 1.93
N SER A 19 19.98 24.61 1.78
CA SER A 19 19.96 23.96 0.46
C SER A 19 18.58 24.02 -0.19
N LEU A 20 17.50 23.98 0.60
CA LEU A 20 16.13 24.22 0.13
C LEU A 20 15.84 25.70 -0.20
N LEU A 21 16.58 26.64 0.40
CA LEU A 21 16.44 28.08 0.17
C LEU A 21 17.18 28.58 -1.08
N LEU A 22 18.12 27.82 -1.65
CA LEU A 22 18.77 28.16 -2.93
C LEU A 22 17.85 28.02 -4.15
N LEU A 23 16.64 27.47 -3.96
CA LEU A 23 15.57 27.43 -4.96
C LEU A 23 14.53 28.58 -4.79
N SER A 24 14.71 29.47 -3.80
CA SER A 24 13.72 30.51 -3.46
C SER A 24 13.87 31.84 -4.21
N SER A 25 14.80 31.96 -5.15
CA SER A 25 14.90 33.14 -6.03
C SER A 25 14.16 33.01 -7.37
N CYS A 26 13.56 31.85 -7.65
CA CYS A 26 12.60 31.70 -8.74
C CYS A 26 11.19 31.96 -8.22
N SER A 27 10.42 32.75 -8.96
CA SER A 27 8.99 32.90 -8.69
C SER A 27 8.33 31.50 -8.64
N LYS A 28 7.26 31.34 -7.84
CA LYS A 28 6.55 30.05 -7.73
C LYS A 28 6.16 29.47 -9.10
N ASP A 29 5.85 30.34 -10.06
CA ASP A 29 5.49 29.99 -11.43
C ASP A 29 6.72 29.47 -12.21
N GLU A 30 7.87 30.12 -12.09
CA GLU A 30 9.12 29.69 -12.74
C GLU A 30 9.61 28.33 -12.21
N LEU A 31 9.41 28.02 -10.93
CA LEU A 31 9.78 26.71 -10.37
C LEU A 31 8.81 25.60 -10.84
N ALA A 32 7.53 25.91 -10.99
CA ALA A 32 6.53 24.97 -11.51
C ALA A 32 6.79 24.67 -13.00
N ASP A 33 7.01 25.71 -13.81
CA ASP A 33 7.35 25.59 -15.24
C ASP A 33 8.66 24.81 -15.45
N ARG A 34 9.65 25.01 -14.57
CA ARG A 34 10.91 24.26 -14.62
C ARG A 34 10.77 22.79 -14.24
N LYS A 35 9.99 22.49 -13.21
CA LYS A 35 9.64 21.10 -12.88
C LYS A 35 8.91 20.43 -14.04
N HIS A 36 8.02 21.17 -14.69
CA HIS A 36 7.31 20.71 -15.88
C HIS A 36 8.29 20.42 -17.03
N ALA A 37 9.18 21.35 -17.37
CA ALA A 37 10.18 21.19 -18.44
C ALA A 37 11.15 20.02 -18.20
N CYS A 38 11.67 19.86 -16.98
CA CYS A 38 12.57 18.75 -16.68
C CYS A 38 11.85 17.41 -16.65
N ALA A 39 10.59 17.37 -16.25
CA ALA A 39 9.84 16.14 -16.27
C ALA A 39 9.35 15.78 -17.70
N ASP A 40 9.08 16.76 -18.56
CA ASP A 40 8.85 16.56 -20.00
C ASP A 40 10.08 16.00 -20.70
N TYR A 41 11.29 16.42 -20.30
CA TYR A 41 12.53 15.80 -20.77
C TYR A 41 12.62 14.32 -20.42
N VAL A 42 12.33 13.95 -19.17
CA VAL A 42 12.31 12.53 -18.74
C VAL A 42 11.34 11.70 -19.58
N LYS A 43 10.21 12.30 -19.98
CA LYS A 43 9.14 11.61 -20.69
C LYS A 43 9.33 11.56 -22.21
N PHE A 44 9.86 12.62 -22.81
CA PHE A 44 9.85 12.81 -24.26
C PHE A 44 11.24 13.04 -24.87
N GLU A 45 12.28 13.24 -24.07
CA GLU A 45 13.65 13.59 -24.49
C GLU A 45 13.74 14.87 -25.36
N VAL A 46 12.72 15.74 -25.30
CA VAL A 46 12.67 16.98 -26.09
C VAL A 46 12.96 18.17 -25.19
N LEU A 47 14.18 18.73 -25.26
CA LEU A 47 14.53 20.01 -24.65
C LEU A 47 15.55 20.78 -25.49
N GLU A 48 15.56 22.10 -25.32
CA GLU A 48 16.66 22.94 -25.81
C GLU A 48 17.97 22.53 -25.13
N LYS A 49 19.07 22.53 -25.90
CA LYS A 49 20.35 21.93 -25.50
C LYS A 49 20.93 22.47 -24.18
N GLY A 50 20.62 23.71 -23.82
CA GLY A 50 21.04 24.33 -22.55
C GLY A 50 20.27 23.86 -21.32
N ASP A 51 19.04 23.39 -21.51
CA ASP A 51 18.18 22.87 -20.45
C ASP A 51 18.33 21.34 -20.29
N VAL A 52 18.82 20.64 -21.32
CA VAL A 52 19.12 19.20 -21.26
C VAL A 52 20.10 18.85 -20.14
N GLU A 53 21.30 19.46 -20.12
CA GLU A 53 22.33 19.15 -19.11
C GLU A 53 21.87 19.52 -17.69
N ARG A 54 21.07 20.59 -17.57
CA ARG A 54 20.53 21.05 -16.31
C ARG A 54 19.40 20.14 -15.82
N CYS A 55 18.51 19.71 -16.71
CA CYS A 55 17.45 18.76 -16.37
C CYS A 55 17.98 17.34 -16.11
N ILE A 56 19.08 16.91 -16.73
CA ILE A 56 19.78 15.66 -16.33
C ILE A 56 20.30 15.78 -14.90
N ALA A 57 20.94 16.90 -14.55
CA ALA A 57 21.44 17.15 -13.20
C ALA A 57 20.30 17.24 -12.16
N ASP A 58 19.21 17.91 -12.51
CA ASP A 58 18.03 18.06 -11.65
C ASP A 58 17.26 16.73 -11.54
N GLN A 59 17.11 15.95 -12.61
CA GLN A 59 16.55 14.59 -12.58
C GLN A 59 17.38 13.66 -11.69
N GLY A 60 18.71 13.69 -11.80
CA GLY A 60 19.59 12.91 -10.93
C GLY A 60 19.45 13.33 -9.45
N THR A 61 19.31 14.63 -9.20
CA THR A 61 19.06 15.17 -7.85
C THR A 61 17.70 14.75 -7.32
N PHE A 62 16.67 14.75 -8.19
CA PHE A 62 15.31 14.37 -7.83
C PHE A 62 15.20 12.86 -7.55
N MET A 63 15.78 12.04 -8.41
CA MET A 63 15.85 10.58 -8.20
C MET A 63 16.59 10.28 -6.88
N ALA A 64 17.74 10.89 -6.64
CA ALA A 64 18.47 10.69 -5.40
C ALA A 64 17.67 11.16 -4.16
N ALA A 65 16.88 12.23 -4.26
CA ALA A 65 16.00 12.68 -3.18
C ALA A 65 14.84 11.70 -2.95
N ALA A 66 14.20 11.20 -4.01
CA ALA A 66 13.14 10.21 -3.94
C ALA A 66 13.64 8.88 -3.38
N GLU A 67 14.86 8.45 -3.76
CA GLU A 67 15.53 7.27 -3.20
C GLU A 67 15.78 7.44 -1.70
N ASN A 68 16.35 8.57 -1.27
CA ASN A 68 16.57 8.83 0.16
C ASN A 68 15.27 8.87 0.97
N PHE A 69 14.20 9.44 0.41
CA PHE A 69 12.88 9.45 1.03
C PHE A 69 12.33 8.02 1.15
N SER A 70 12.37 7.27 0.06
CA SER A 70 11.87 5.89 0.00
C SER A 70 12.65 4.96 0.93
N ASP A 71 13.96 5.11 1.03
CA ASP A 71 14.81 4.38 1.96
C ASP A 71 14.39 4.63 3.41
N ARG A 72 14.19 5.91 3.77
CA ARG A 72 13.77 6.31 5.11
C ARG A 72 12.38 5.81 5.46
N GLU A 73 11.43 5.95 4.54
CA GLU A 73 10.06 5.46 4.75
C GLU A 73 10.03 3.93 4.84
N THR A 74 10.85 3.22 4.04
CA THR A 74 11.01 1.77 4.15
C THR A 74 11.54 1.35 5.52
N GLU A 75 12.50 2.07 6.08
CA GLU A 75 13.02 1.82 7.43
C GLU A 75 11.98 2.00 8.52
N ASN A 76 11.01 2.90 8.33
CA ASN A 76 9.90 3.12 9.26
C ASN A 76 8.79 2.08 9.11
N ILE A 77 8.43 1.74 7.87
CA ILE A 77 7.27 0.90 7.52
C ILE A 77 7.58 -0.59 7.68
N TYR A 78 8.75 -1.05 7.21
CA TYR A 78 9.06 -2.48 7.15
C TYR A 78 9.05 -3.19 8.52
N PRO A 79 9.54 -2.59 9.63
CA PRO A 79 9.41 -3.20 10.95
C PRO A 79 7.96 -3.39 11.40
N ILE A 80 7.06 -2.47 11.06
CA ILE A 80 5.63 -2.55 11.39
C ILE A 80 5.00 -3.74 10.67
N LEU A 81 5.25 -3.87 9.36
CA LEU A 81 4.79 -5.00 8.55
C LEU A 81 5.24 -6.35 9.13
N LEU A 82 6.49 -6.45 9.62
CA LEU A 82 7.00 -7.67 10.24
C LEU A 82 6.37 -7.96 11.60
N GLU A 83 6.06 -6.93 12.38
CA GLU A 83 5.38 -7.09 13.66
C GLU A 83 3.94 -7.58 13.46
N ASP A 84 3.19 -6.94 12.55
CA ASP A 84 1.81 -7.32 12.28
C ASP A 84 1.71 -8.69 11.63
N THR A 85 2.66 -9.07 10.75
CA THR A 85 2.78 -10.45 10.25
C THR A 85 2.84 -11.46 11.38
N LYS A 86 3.68 -11.20 12.41
CA LYS A 86 3.80 -12.08 13.58
C LYS A 86 2.53 -12.07 14.43
N ARG A 87 1.92 -10.90 14.62
CA ARG A 87 0.68 -10.75 15.40
C ARG A 87 -0.46 -11.54 14.77
N MET A 88 -0.66 -11.40 13.46
CA MET A 88 -1.69 -12.12 12.71
C MET A 88 -1.42 -13.63 12.63
N ALA A 89 -0.14 -14.03 12.52
CA ALA A 89 0.25 -15.45 12.61
C ALA A 89 -0.10 -16.06 13.98
N LEU A 90 0.08 -15.31 15.08
CA LEU A 90 -0.31 -15.74 16.42
C LEU A 90 -1.84 -15.81 16.56
N SER A 91 -2.55 -14.81 16.05
CA SER A 91 -4.03 -14.72 16.09
C SER A 91 -4.67 -15.89 15.32
N SER A 92 -4.13 -16.22 14.14
CA SER A 92 -4.57 -17.34 13.30
C SER A 92 -4.09 -18.73 13.78
N GLY A 93 -3.20 -18.81 14.77
CA GLY A 93 -2.55 -20.07 15.17
C GLY A 93 -3.47 -21.12 15.78
N ARG A 94 -4.70 -20.74 16.18
CA ARG A 94 -5.71 -21.66 16.74
C ARG A 94 -6.59 -22.32 15.68
N LEU A 95 -6.55 -21.83 14.45
CA LEU A 95 -7.35 -22.35 13.35
C LEU A 95 -6.68 -23.60 12.76
N ASP A 96 -7.45 -24.67 12.52
CA ASP A 96 -6.98 -25.82 11.75
C ASP A 96 -6.92 -25.46 10.26
N LYS A 97 -5.80 -24.89 9.84
CA LYS A 97 -5.61 -24.41 8.46
C LYS A 97 -5.63 -25.53 7.41
N ALA A 98 -5.39 -26.78 7.82
CA ALA A 98 -5.32 -27.92 6.92
C ALA A 98 -6.70 -28.41 6.47
N SER A 99 -7.77 -28.08 7.21
CA SER A 99 -9.14 -28.43 6.83
C SER A 99 -9.66 -27.57 5.67
N PHE A 100 -9.12 -26.35 5.52
CA PHE A 100 -9.49 -25.41 4.46
C PHE A 100 -8.83 -25.80 3.13
N LYS A 101 -9.65 -26.02 2.11
CA LYS A 101 -9.16 -26.29 0.76
C LYS A 101 -8.95 -25.00 0.00
N VAL A 102 -7.89 -24.90 -0.80
CA VAL A 102 -7.71 -23.76 -1.69
C VAL A 102 -8.93 -23.65 -2.60
N LEU A 103 -9.54 -22.47 -2.67
CA LEU A 103 -10.67 -22.22 -3.56
C LEU A 103 -10.21 -22.48 -5.01
N PRO A 104 -10.94 -23.28 -5.81
CA PRO A 104 -10.63 -23.49 -7.22
C PRO A 104 -10.75 -22.19 -8.04
N SER A 105 -9.87 -21.96 -9.01
CA SER A 105 -9.81 -20.72 -9.80
C SER A 105 -11.02 -20.50 -10.70
N GLU A 106 -11.80 -21.55 -10.96
CA GLU A 106 -13.05 -21.48 -11.72
C GLU A 106 -14.19 -20.82 -10.92
N ILE A 107 -14.07 -20.71 -9.60
CA ILE A 107 -15.05 -20.03 -8.74
C ILE A 107 -14.61 -18.57 -8.59
N THR A 108 -15.36 -17.66 -9.20
CA THR A 108 -15.17 -16.21 -9.07
C THR A 108 -15.77 -15.67 -7.78
N ASN A 109 -15.46 -14.41 -7.43
CA ASN A 109 -16.17 -13.71 -6.38
C ASN A 109 -17.70 -13.76 -6.63
N PRO A 110 -18.51 -14.27 -5.70
CA PRO A 110 -19.93 -14.41 -5.90
C PRO A 110 -20.58 -13.05 -5.85
N ASP A 111 -21.38 -12.76 -6.86
CA ASP A 111 -22.10 -11.51 -6.95
C ASP A 111 -23.36 -11.59 -6.05
N PRO A 112 -23.46 -10.78 -4.99
CA PRO A 112 -24.63 -10.78 -4.11
C PRO A 112 -25.94 -10.37 -4.82
N LEU A 113 -25.90 -9.88 -6.06
CA LEU A 113 -27.07 -9.47 -6.83
C LEU A 113 -27.51 -10.46 -7.90
N THR A 114 -26.63 -11.37 -8.37
CA THR A 114 -26.94 -12.26 -9.50
C THR A 114 -26.78 -13.74 -9.20
N ASP A 115 -25.98 -14.11 -8.20
CA ASP A 115 -25.82 -15.51 -7.85
C ASP A 115 -26.90 -15.89 -6.83
N GLU A 116 -27.93 -16.62 -7.29
CA GLU A 116 -28.64 -17.54 -6.39
C GLU A 116 -27.62 -18.55 -5.90
N GLN A 117 -26.86 -18.20 -4.87
CA GLN A 117 -25.78 -19.04 -4.38
C GLN A 117 -26.41 -20.36 -3.93
N PRO A 118 -26.07 -21.51 -4.54
CA PRO A 118 -26.64 -22.78 -4.15
C PRO A 118 -26.08 -23.17 -2.78
N ALA A 119 -26.66 -22.66 -1.69
CA ALA A 119 -26.34 -22.96 -0.28
C ALA A 119 -24.87 -23.40 -0.09
N MET A 120 -23.94 -22.62 -0.65
CA MET A 120 -22.61 -23.13 -0.95
C MET A 120 -21.84 -23.02 0.35
N LYS A 121 -21.72 -24.13 1.08
CA LYS A 121 -20.95 -24.17 2.33
C LYS A 121 -19.49 -24.01 1.99
N TRP A 122 -18.99 -22.79 2.08
CA TRP A 122 -17.57 -22.53 1.87
C TRP A 122 -16.81 -22.85 3.15
N HIS A 123 -15.72 -23.57 2.95
CA HIS A 123 -14.70 -23.87 3.93
C HIS A 123 -13.37 -23.92 3.19
N VAL A 124 -12.88 -22.73 2.82
CA VAL A 124 -11.85 -22.56 1.79
C VAL A 124 -10.77 -21.57 2.18
N ALA A 125 -9.59 -21.73 1.58
CA ALA A 125 -8.51 -20.77 1.64
C ALA A 125 -8.40 -20.01 0.31
N LEU A 126 -8.16 -18.71 0.38
CA LEU A 126 -8.04 -17.82 -0.77
C LEU A 126 -6.75 -17.00 -0.65
N ASP A 127 -5.93 -17.03 -1.69
CA ASP A 127 -4.70 -16.23 -1.77
C ASP A 127 -4.94 -14.91 -2.49
N LEU A 128 -4.77 -13.81 -1.77
CA LEU A 128 -4.99 -12.45 -2.23
C LEU A 128 -3.68 -11.67 -2.33
N SER A 129 -3.60 -10.80 -3.34
CA SER A 129 -2.57 -9.79 -3.58
C SER A 129 -3.19 -8.40 -3.58
N ASN A 130 -2.36 -7.35 -3.47
CA ASN A 130 -2.83 -5.97 -3.36
C ASN A 130 -3.86 -5.81 -2.22
N VAL A 131 -3.62 -6.50 -1.11
CA VAL A 131 -4.58 -6.56 0.00
C VAL A 131 -4.66 -5.22 0.69
N MET A 132 -5.88 -4.76 0.98
CA MET A 132 -6.16 -3.59 1.81
C MET A 132 -7.11 -3.97 2.95
N PHE A 133 -7.07 -3.18 4.02
CA PHE A 133 -7.89 -3.37 5.21
C PHE A 133 -8.67 -2.08 5.48
N ASP A 134 -9.98 -2.18 5.61
CA ASP A 134 -10.85 -1.04 5.90
C ASP A 134 -11.51 -1.19 7.27
N ALA A 135 -11.43 -0.11 8.06
CA ALA A 135 -12.03 -0.05 9.39
C ALA A 135 -13.57 0.05 9.32
N PRO A 136 -14.28 -0.36 10.39
CA PRO A 136 -15.71 -0.15 10.52
C PRO A 136 -16.09 1.34 10.36
N THR A 137 -17.09 1.62 9.53
CA THR A 137 -17.58 2.99 9.27
C THR A 137 -18.99 3.17 9.84
N GLN A 138 -19.17 4.16 10.72
CA GLN A 138 -20.49 4.52 11.27
C GLN A 138 -21.05 5.84 10.73
N GLU A 139 -20.35 6.48 9.81
CA GLU A 139 -20.70 7.78 9.24
C GLU A 139 -21.30 7.66 7.83
N GLY A 140 -22.32 8.48 7.53
CA GLY A 140 -22.98 8.52 6.22
C GLY A 140 -24.10 7.50 6.03
N ASP A 141 -24.49 7.30 4.76
CA ASP A 141 -25.59 6.42 4.34
C ASP A 141 -25.21 4.92 4.35
N PHE A 142 -23.91 4.61 4.47
CA PHE A 142 -23.39 3.25 4.52
C PHE A 142 -22.75 2.97 5.88
N LYS A 143 -23.37 2.08 6.67
CA LYS A 143 -22.95 1.72 8.02
C LYS A 143 -22.45 0.28 8.04
N ARG A 144 -21.24 0.08 8.54
CA ARG A 144 -20.64 -1.23 8.78
C ARG A 144 -20.04 -1.26 10.18
N ASP A 145 -20.33 -2.32 10.93
CA ASP A 145 -19.76 -2.59 12.24
C ASP A 145 -18.63 -3.63 12.20
N TRP A 146 -18.23 -4.08 11.01
CA TRP A 146 -17.14 -5.03 10.78
C TRP A 146 -15.94 -4.39 10.07
N TRP A 147 -14.79 -5.04 10.22
CA TRP A 147 -13.61 -4.78 9.39
C TRP A 147 -13.76 -5.46 8.04
N GLU A 148 -13.15 -4.89 7.01
CA GLU A 148 -13.21 -5.42 5.66
C GLU A 148 -11.81 -5.67 5.11
N LEU A 149 -11.66 -6.75 4.34
CA LEU A 149 -10.45 -7.08 3.60
C LEU A 149 -10.78 -7.09 2.12
N THR A 150 -10.09 -6.26 1.36
CA THR A 150 -10.18 -6.24 -0.10
C THR A 150 -8.88 -6.71 -0.72
N GLY A 151 -8.94 -7.35 -1.89
CA GLY A 151 -7.74 -7.79 -2.59
C GLY A 151 -8.05 -8.56 -3.87
N GLU A 152 -7.06 -8.64 -4.74
CA GLU A 152 -7.15 -9.37 -6.00
C GLU A 152 -6.67 -10.80 -5.82
N ARG A 153 -7.37 -11.76 -6.40
CA ARG A 153 -6.93 -13.15 -6.33
C ARG A 153 -5.61 -13.35 -7.06
N SER A 154 -4.63 -13.93 -6.36
CA SER A 154 -3.24 -14.00 -6.86
C SER A 154 -3.04 -14.79 -8.16
N GLU A 155 -3.96 -15.69 -8.49
CA GLU A 155 -3.92 -16.59 -9.66
C GLU A 155 -4.89 -16.20 -10.78
N VAL A 156 -5.84 -15.29 -10.51
CA VAL A 156 -6.91 -14.91 -11.44
C VAL A 156 -6.90 -13.40 -11.61
N LYS A 157 -6.59 -12.95 -12.82
CA LYS A 157 -6.53 -11.52 -13.12
C LYS A 157 -7.93 -10.89 -13.03
N ASP A 158 -7.99 -9.68 -12.48
CA ASP A 158 -9.20 -8.86 -12.38
C ASP A 158 -10.32 -9.49 -11.52
N ASP A 159 -9.99 -10.48 -10.68
CA ASP A 159 -10.91 -11.12 -9.71
C ASP A 159 -10.74 -10.45 -8.33
N LEU A 160 -11.45 -9.35 -8.14
CA LEU A 160 -11.45 -8.57 -6.90
C LEU A 160 -12.41 -9.18 -5.88
N TRP A 161 -11.88 -9.46 -4.70
CA TRP A 161 -12.63 -9.97 -3.56
C TRP A 161 -12.78 -8.91 -2.49
N ASN A 162 -13.97 -8.90 -1.89
CA ASN A 162 -14.29 -8.06 -0.75
C ASN A 162 -14.90 -8.95 0.35
N LEU A 163 -14.22 -9.05 1.49
CA LEU A 163 -14.50 -10.04 2.52
C LEU A 163 -14.72 -9.40 3.89
N LYS A 164 -15.76 -9.85 4.57
CA LYS A 164 -16.11 -9.41 5.92
C LYS A 164 -15.20 -10.09 6.95
N ILE A 165 -14.52 -9.31 7.77
CA ILE A 165 -13.77 -9.82 8.92
C ILE A 165 -14.64 -9.74 10.18
N VAL A 166 -15.03 -10.91 10.68
CA VAL A 166 -15.85 -11.04 11.90
C VAL A 166 -15.01 -11.67 13.00
N GLY A 167 -14.91 -11.01 14.16
CA GLY A 167 -14.27 -11.57 15.34
C GLY A 167 -12.75 -11.39 15.45
N ILE A 168 -12.10 -10.74 14.48
CA ILE A 168 -10.71 -10.27 14.58
C ILE A 168 -10.74 -8.78 14.99
N GLY A 169 -9.90 -8.39 15.96
CA GLY A 169 -9.99 -7.07 16.60
C GLY A 169 -9.17 -5.99 15.90
N PRO A 170 -9.38 -4.71 16.23
CA PRO A 170 -8.62 -3.58 15.67
C PRO A 170 -7.11 -3.68 15.94
N HIS A 171 -6.70 -4.43 16.98
CA HIS A 171 -5.29 -4.64 17.30
C HIS A 171 -4.56 -5.56 16.31
N ASP A 172 -5.28 -6.39 15.57
CA ASP A 172 -4.68 -7.29 14.58
C ASP A 172 -4.33 -6.57 13.27
N PHE A 173 -4.91 -5.38 13.04
CA PHE A 173 -4.77 -4.62 11.79
C PHE A 173 -4.19 -3.21 11.95
N ALA A 174 -4.01 -2.72 13.18
CA ALA A 174 -3.62 -1.33 13.44
C ALA A 174 -2.36 -0.89 12.67
N GLY A 175 -2.55 0.00 11.69
CA GLY A 175 -1.50 0.53 10.82
C GLY A 175 -1.46 -0.11 9.43
N LEU A 176 -1.98 -1.34 9.27
CA LEU A 176 -2.06 -2.01 7.97
C LEU A 176 -3.07 -1.36 7.04
N GLU A 177 -4.15 -0.76 7.57
CA GLU A 177 -5.13 0.00 6.77
C GLU A 177 -4.45 1.12 5.97
N THR A 178 -3.46 1.78 6.58
CA THR A 178 -2.72 2.86 5.92
C THR A 178 -1.55 2.33 5.09
N ILE A 179 -0.75 1.43 5.66
CA ILE A 179 0.46 0.94 5.01
C ILE A 179 0.13 0.10 3.78
N CYS A 180 -0.82 -0.83 3.88
CA CYS A 180 -1.14 -1.68 2.75
C CYS A 180 -1.86 -0.92 1.63
N GLN A 181 -2.65 0.10 1.97
CA GLN A 181 -3.20 1.03 0.97
C GLN A 181 -2.10 1.81 0.25
N LEU A 182 -1.07 2.29 0.97
CA LEU A 182 0.08 2.97 0.37
C LEU A 182 0.88 2.05 -0.58
N LEU A 183 0.89 0.75 -0.30
CA LEU A 183 1.65 -0.25 -1.07
C LEU A 183 0.80 -0.98 -2.12
N ALA A 184 -0.50 -0.67 -2.24
CA ALA A 184 -1.40 -1.32 -3.19
C ALA A 184 -1.23 -0.75 -4.60
N TYR A 185 -1.63 -1.55 -5.60
CA TYR A 185 -1.74 -1.15 -7.02
C TYR A 185 -0.46 -0.63 -7.68
N SER A 186 0.71 -0.99 -7.15
CA SER A 186 1.98 -0.74 -7.81
C SER A 186 2.15 -1.59 -9.07
N GLU A 187 2.76 -1.03 -10.12
CA GLU A 187 3.01 -1.76 -11.37
C GLU A 187 4.21 -2.72 -11.25
N ILE A 188 5.11 -2.45 -10.29
CA ILE A 188 6.39 -3.15 -10.13
C ILE A 188 6.34 -4.30 -9.10
N ALA A 189 5.39 -4.28 -8.17
CA ALA A 189 5.25 -5.32 -7.14
C ALA A 189 3.80 -5.47 -6.66
N ARG A 190 3.46 -6.66 -6.16
CA ARG A 190 2.09 -7.04 -5.75
C ARG A 190 1.66 -6.50 -4.36
N GLY A 191 2.44 -5.58 -3.78
CA GLY A 191 2.16 -4.98 -2.47
C GLY A 191 1.96 -5.98 -1.33
N CYS A 192 1.01 -5.69 -0.45
CA CYS A 192 0.57 -6.57 0.62
C CYS A 192 -0.14 -7.83 0.09
N GLN A 193 0.19 -8.99 0.66
CA GLN A 193 -0.44 -10.27 0.32
C GLN A 193 -1.05 -10.92 1.56
N ALA A 194 -2.09 -11.72 1.36
CA ALA A 194 -2.66 -12.51 2.45
C ALA A 194 -3.25 -13.82 1.95
N ARG A 195 -3.11 -14.87 2.75
CA ARG A 195 -3.95 -16.06 2.65
C ARG A 195 -5.11 -15.91 3.62
N VAL A 196 -6.32 -15.93 3.11
CA VAL A 196 -7.55 -15.72 3.86
C VAL A 196 -8.29 -17.03 3.98
N TYR A 197 -8.75 -17.36 5.19
CA TYR A 197 -9.53 -18.56 5.48
C TYR A 197 -10.99 -18.15 5.64
N ILE A 198 -11.86 -18.67 4.78
CA ILE A 198 -13.24 -18.24 4.63
C ILE A 198 -14.18 -19.39 5.01
N ASP A 199 -15.14 -19.08 5.86
CA ASP A 199 -16.33 -19.90 6.10
C ASP A 199 -17.59 -19.10 5.77
N VAL A 200 -18.65 -19.81 5.41
CA VAL A 200 -20.00 -19.22 5.36
C VAL A 200 -20.58 -19.15 6.77
N ASP A 201 -21.02 -17.97 7.17
CA ASP A 201 -21.71 -17.79 8.44
C ASP A 201 -23.04 -18.57 8.43
N PRO A 202 -23.21 -19.62 9.26
CA PRO A 202 -24.43 -20.41 9.28
C PRO A 202 -25.66 -19.64 9.78
N ASP A 203 -25.48 -18.51 10.47
CA ASP A 203 -26.56 -17.67 11.00
C ASP A 203 -26.98 -16.55 10.01
N SER A 204 -26.31 -16.45 8.86
CA SER A 204 -26.63 -15.46 7.82
C SER A 204 -27.89 -15.83 7.03
N ASN A 205 -28.49 -14.84 6.36
CA ASN A 205 -29.74 -15.04 5.60
C ASN A 205 -29.54 -16.15 4.55
N PRO A 206 -30.37 -17.21 4.51
CA PRO A 206 -30.20 -18.33 3.58
C PRO A 206 -30.18 -17.93 2.10
N GLY A 207 -30.75 -16.76 1.75
CA GLY A 207 -30.72 -16.21 0.40
C GLY A 207 -29.44 -15.44 0.04
N LEU A 208 -28.63 -15.04 1.03
CA LEU A 208 -27.40 -14.28 0.88
C LEU A 208 -26.44 -14.64 2.03
N PRO A 209 -25.79 -15.82 1.97
CA PRO A 209 -24.87 -16.20 3.02
C PRO A 209 -23.67 -15.25 3.03
N GLU A 210 -23.38 -14.65 4.18
CA GLU A 210 -22.23 -13.76 4.32
C GLU A 210 -20.95 -14.60 4.41
N LEU A 211 -19.99 -14.28 3.54
CA LEU A 211 -18.65 -14.85 3.59
C LEU A 211 -17.88 -14.19 4.74
N ALA A 212 -17.58 -14.98 5.78
CA ALA A 212 -16.85 -14.52 6.94
C ALA A 212 -15.39 -14.98 6.87
N VAL A 213 -14.47 -14.05 7.10
CA VAL A 213 -13.05 -14.35 7.29
C VAL A 213 -12.83 -14.89 8.69
N MET A 214 -12.40 -16.15 8.77
CA MET A 214 -12.09 -16.86 10.01
C MET A 214 -10.67 -16.58 10.50
N ALA A 215 -9.73 -16.38 9.57
CA ALA A 215 -8.37 -16.00 9.86
C ALA A 215 -7.69 -15.40 8.64
N VAL A 216 -6.62 -14.65 8.90
CA VAL A 216 -5.76 -14.06 7.87
C VAL A 216 -4.31 -14.42 8.17
N GLU A 217 -3.65 -15.04 7.21
CA GLU A 217 -2.19 -15.19 7.18
C GLU A 217 -1.61 -14.10 6.29
N PHE A 218 -1.22 -13.01 6.93
CA PHE A 218 -0.60 -11.90 6.24
C PHE A 218 0.83 -12.24 5.81
N LYS A 219 1.16 -11.82 4.60
CA LYS A 219 2.50 -11.94 4.03
C LYS A 219 2.95 -10.55 3.60
N ALA A 220 3.82 -9.97 4.41
CA ALA A 220 4.44 -8.70 4.10
C ALA A 220 5.25 -8.78 2.80
N PRO A 221 5.24 -7.72 1.96
CA PRO A 221 6.22 -7.57 0.89
C PRO A 221 7.63 -7.50 1.48
N THR A 222 8.63 -7.87 0.68
CA THR A 222 10.04 -7.76 1.07
C THR A 222 10.44 -6.30 1.24
N LYS A 223 11.52 -6.06 2.00
CA LYS A 223 12.05 -4.70 2.20
C LYS A 223 12.32 -3.99 0.86
N GLU A 224 12.84 -4.71 -0.13
CA GLU A 224 13.12 -4.14 -1.45
C GLU A 224 11.83 -3.85 -2.23
N GLU A 225 10.83 -4.73 -2.19
CA GLU A 225 9.53 -4.44 -2.81
C GLU A 225 8.89 -3.19 -2.19
N VAL A 226 8.92 -3.04 -0.87
CA VAL A 226 8.44 -1.81 -0.20
C VAL A 226 9.19 -0.58 -0.72
N ARG A 227 10.53 -0.63 -0.74
CA ARG A 227 11.37 0.47 -1.21
C ARG A 227 11.04 0.85 -2.65
N GLN A 228 10.92 -0.12 -3.53
CA GLN A 228 10.65 0.11 -4.94
C GLN A 228 9.25 0.70 -5.14
N ILE A 229 8.22 0.18 -4.46
CA ILE A 229 6.85 0.72 -4.51
C ILE A 229 6.82 2.19 -4.04
N LEU A 230 7.48 2.49 -2.93
CA LEU A 230 7.55 3.85 -2.40
C LEU A 230 8.29 4.80 -3.36
N LEU A 231 9.36 4.31 -4.00
CA LEU A 231 10.09 5.07 -5.01
C LEU A 231 9.23 5.33 -6.24
N GLU A 232 8.51 4.32 -6.74
CA GLU A 232 7.55 4.48 -7.83
C GLU A 232 6.52 5.55 -7.46
N ASN A 233 5.86 5.43 -6.31
CA ASN A 233 4.85 6.38 -5.85
C ASN A 233 5.39 7.82 -5.73
N GLU A 234 6.62 7.99 -5.21
CA GLU A 234 7.23 9.31 -5.12
C GLU A 234 7.58 9.85 -6.52
N MET A 235 8.09 9.00 -7.42
CA MET A 235 8.35 9.38 -8.81
C MET A 235 7.07 9.69 -9.58
N LEU A 236 5.95 9.01 -9.29
CA LEU A 236 4.63 9.29 -9.85
C LEU A 236 4.14 10.67 -9.45
N ARG A 237 4.28 11.03 -8.17
CA ARG A 237 3.92 12.35 -7.64
C ARG A 237 4.71 13.49 -8.30
N TRP A 238 5.89 13.17 -8.83
CA TRP A 238 6.79 14.13 -9.45
C TRP A 238 6.69 14.12 -10.97
N ARG A 239 5.74 13.36 -11.55
CA ARG A 239 5.41 13.44 -12.97
C ARG A 239 4.95 14.86 -13.31
N PRO A 240 5.28 15.38 -14.50
CA PRO A 240 4.71 16.64 -14.94
C PRO A 240 3.21 16.42 -15.14
N GLU A 241 2.40 17.16 -14.40
CA GLU A 241 1.00 17.35 -14.79
C GLU A 241 1.01 18.12 -16.11
N ALA A 242 0.31 17.61 -17.13
CA ALA A 242 0.10 18.38 -18.35
C ALA A 242 -0.61 19.68 -17.95
N ALA A 243 -0.03 20.84 -18.30
CA ALA A 243 -0.68 22.12 -18.09
C ALA A 243 -2.07 22.09 -18.74
N SER A 244 -3.13 22.20 -17.93
CA SER A 244 -4.53 22.24 -18.36
C SER A 244 -4.93 23.62 -18.85
#